data_AF-A0AAV6GY10-F1
#
_entry.id   AF-A0AAV6GY10-F1
#
_cell.length_a   1.000
_cell.length_b   1.000
_cell.length_c   1.000
_cell.angle_alpha   90.00
_cell.angle_beta   90.00
_cell.angle_gamma   90.00
#
_symmetry.space_group_name_H-M   'P 1'
#
loop_
_entity.id
_entity.type
_entity.pdbx_description
1 polymer ?
#
loop_
_entity_poly.entity_id
_entity_poly.type
_entity_poly.pdbx_seq_one_letter_code
_entity_poly.pdbx_strand_id
1 'polypeptide(L)'
;MCQTRVKVPVSSLRLWVPPLRLLSAFLWQVAAKRQVTYYTRVEEFVSVVLETVPHLLSAKERVELLLGLRAKFILDLCRKLPSVTLKAMQPHLNKFSKIAESVSIDGSERTTVDAAVRGFVALVQTLLRSPPDRDHFFQDIYPLHYGPTYDTALQILVWKFLSRLEMLLPVPSFHMATLRGFRRVFIFQQCAHLLV
;
A
#
# COMPACT_ATOMS: atom_id res chain seq x y z
N MET A 1 -27.25 -23.58 0.96
CA MET A 1 -26.49 -23.48 -0.31
C MET A 1 -25.04 -23.78 -0.02
N CYS A 2 -24.54 -24.91 -0.53
CA CYS A 2 -23.24 -25.48 -0.16
C CYS A 2 -22.08 -24.65 -0.72
N GLN A 3 -21.18 -24.19 0.16
CA GLN A 3 -19.88 -23.68 -0.22
C GLN A 3 -19.03 -24.83 -0.78
N THR A 4 -18.89 -24.90 -2.09
CA THR A 4 -17.88 -25.72 -2.75
C THR A 4 -16.50 -25.12 -2.44
N ARG A 5 -15.84 -25.64 -1.41
CA ARG A 5 -14.43 -25.35 -1.11
C ARG A 5 -13.60 -25.92 -2.26
N VAL A 6 -13.32 -25.10 -3.27
CA VAL A 6 -12.45 -25.44 -4.39
C VAL A 6 -11.09 -25.84 -3.83
N LYS A 7 -10.80 -27.15 -3.82
CA LYS A 7 -9.48 -27.68 -3.47
C LYS A 7 -8.56 -27.41 -4.66
N VAL A 8 -7.90 -26.26 -4.65
CA VAL A 8 -6.85 -25.94 -5.62
C VAL A 8 -5.72 -26.96 -5.45
N PRO A 9 -5.30 -27.69 -6.50
CA PRO A 9 -4.17 -28.60 -6.40
C PRO A 9 -2.92 -27.86 -5.95
N VAL A 10 -2.14 -28.45 -5.03
CA VAL A 10 -0.87 -27.86 -4.54
C VAL A 10 0.10 -27.56 -5.69
N SER A 11 -0.02 -28.30 -6.80
CA SER A 11 0.73 -28.06 -8.04
C SER A 11 0.38 -26.72 -8.70
N SER A 12 -0.88 -26.29 -8.68
CA SER A 12 -1.28 -24.98 -9.20
C SER A 12 -0.74 -23.85 -8.34
N LEU A 13 -0.76 -23.99 -7.01
CA LEU A 13 -0.14 -23.04 -6.08
C LEU A 13 1.37 -22.86 -6.34
N ARG A 14 2.07 -23.95 -6.67
CA ARG A 14 3.51 -23.91 -7.01
C ARG A 14 3.80 -23.11 -8.29
N LEU A 15 2.86 -23.01 -9.22
CA LEU A 15 3.03 -22.21 -10.45
C LEU A 15 2.97 -20.70 -10.17
N TRP A 16 2.20 -20.29 -9.16
CA TRP A 16 2.02 -18.88 -8.79
C TRP A 16 3.11 -18.32 -7.88
N VAL A 17 3.90 -19.20 -7.26
CA VAL A 17 4.97 -18.81 -6.34
C VAL A 17 6.05 -17.95 -7.03
N PRO A 18 6.60 -18.32 -8.20
CA PRO A 18 7.59 -17.47 -8.89
C PRO A 18 7.03 -16.09 -9.30
N PRO A 19 5.83 -15.98 -9.93
CA PRO A 19 5.22 -14.68 -10.21
C PRO A 19 4.98 -13.83 -8.96
N LEU A 20 4.50 -14.44 -7.87
CA LEU A 20 4.24 -13.68 -6.64
C LEU A 20 5.53 -13.12 -6.02
N ARG A 21 6.63 -13.87 -6.07
CA ARG A 21 7.94 -13.39 -5.62
C ARG A 21 8.48 -12.24 -6.47
N LEU A 22 8.31 -12.31 -7.79
CA LEU A 22 8.66 -11.22 -8.70
C LEU A 22 7.84 -9.96 -8.42
N LEU A 23 6.53 -10.12 -8.22
CA LEU A 23 5.65 -9.02 -7.84
C LEU A 23 6.04 -8.44 -6.49
N SER A 24 6.27 -9.27 -5.47
CA SER A 24 6.76 -8.81 -4.16
C SER A 24 8.05 -8.00 -4.29
N ALA A 25 9.01 -8.44 -5.11
CA ALA A 25 10.25 -7.71 -5.35
C ALA A 25 10.00 -6.35 -6.00
N PHE A 26 9.13 -6.30 -7.02
CA PHE A 26 8.73 -5.07 -7.68
C PHE A 26 8.04 -4.10 -6.71
N LEU A 27 7.10 -4.58 -5.90
CA LEU A 27 6.37 -3.77 -4.91
C LEU A 27 7.32 -3.21 -3.84
N TRP A 28 8.28 -4.01 -3.40
CA TRP A 28 9.33 -3.52 -2.50
C TRP A 28 10.17 -2.43 -3.15
N GLN A 29 10.59 -2.59 -4.41
CA GLN A 29 11.33 -1.55 -5.12
C GLN A 29 10.53 -0.26 -5.28
N VAL A 30 9.23 -0.34 -5.56
CA VAL A 30 8.33 0.82 -5.63
C VAL A 30 8.31 1.57 -4.30
N ALA A 31 8.19 0.86 -3.18
CA ALA A 31 8.21 1.47 -1.84
C ALA A 31 9.59 2.05 -1.51
N ALA A 32 10.66 1.28 -1.72
CA ALA A 32 12.04 1.68 -1.42
C ALA A 32 12.48 2.93 -2.21
N LYS A 33 12.16 2.97 -3.50
CA LYS A 33 12.45 4.12 -4.39
C LYS A 33 11.37 5.21 -4.34
N ARG A 34 10.35 5.07 -3.49
CA ARG A 34 9.24 6.03 -3.30
C ARG A 34 8.55 6.42 -4.61
N GLN A 35 8.32 5.45 -5.48
CA GLN A 35 7.71 5.68 -6.79
C GLN A 35 6.20 5.84 -6.65
N VAL A 36 5.76 7.02 -6.18
CA VAL A 36 4.36 7.32 -5.83
C VAL A 36 3.39 7.03 -6.99
N THR A 37 3.82 7.18 -8.24
CA THR A 37 3.04 6.84 -9.43
C THR A 37 2.48 5.41 -9.42
N TYR A 38 3.20 4.47 -8.79
CA TYR A 38 2.77 3.07 -8.70
C TYR A 38 2.04 2.71 -7.40
N TYR A 39 1.86 3.65 -6.47
CA TYR A 39 1.24 3.34 -5.16
C TYR A 39 -0.19 2.85 -5.28
N THR A 40 -0.94 3.29 -6.29
CA THR A 40 -2.26 2.72 -6.60
C THR A 40 -2.19 1.23 -6.93
N ARG A 41 -1.16 0.78 -7.66
CA ARG A 41 -0.97 -0.65 -7.96
C ARG A 41 -0.59 -1.45 -6.72
N VAL A 42 0.22 -0.85 -5.84
CA VAL A 42 0.58 -1.47 -4.55
C VAL A 42 -0.67 -1.63 -3.68
N GLU A 43 -1.50 -0.59 -3.57
CA GLU A 43 -2.77 -0.63 -2.83
C GLU A 43 -3.73 -1.70 -3.37
N GLU A 44 -3.94 -1.75 -4.69
CA GLU A 44 -4.78 -2.77 -5.34
C GLU A 44 -4.31 -4.19 -5.02
N PHE A 45 -3.00 -4.45 -5.15
CA PHE A 45 -2.42 -5.75 -4.83
C PHE A 45 -2.61 -6.13 -3.35
N VAL A 46 -2.30 -5.20 -2.45
CA VAL A 46 -2.46 -5.42 -1.01
C VAL A 46 -3.93 -5.70 -0.68
N SER A 47 -4.88 -4.96 -1.27
CA SER A 47 -6.31 -5.19 -1.05
C SER A 47 -6.72 -6.62 -1.44
N VAL A 48 -6.35 -7.07 -2.64
CA VAL A 48 -6.71 -8.42 -3.14
C VAL A 48 -6.11 -9.51 -2.26
N VAL A 49 -4.85 -9.34 -1.85
CA VAL A 49 -4.18 -10.31 -0.98
C VAL A 49 -4.84 -10.35 0.40
N LEU A 50 -5.22 -9.21 0.96
CA LEU A 50 -5.90 -9.14 2.27
C LEU A 50 -7.37 -9.55 2.24
N GLU A 51 -8.02 -9.55 1.08
CA GLU A 51 -9.32 -10.20 0.89
C GLU A 51 -9.19 -11.72 0.93
N THR A 52 -8.09 -12.27 0.43
CA THR A 52 -7.83 -13.71 0.40
C THR A 52 -7.25 -14.22 1.73
N VAL A 53 -6.34 -13.46 2.33
CA VAL A 53 -5.64 -13.81 3.57
C VAL A 53 -5.67 -12.61 4.52
N PRO A 54 -6.80 -12.39 5.22
CA PRO A 54 -7.02 -11.19 6.04
C PRO A 54 -6.06 -11.08 7.23
N HIS A 55 -5.50 -12.20 7.70
CA HIS A 55 -4.61 -12.25 8.87
C HIS A 55 -3.16 -11.82 8.58
N LEU A 56 -2.84 -11.43 7.35
CA LEU A 56 -1.50 -10.92 7.00
C LEU A 56 -1.18 -9.59 7.69
N LEU A 57 -2.17 -8.75 7.96
CA LEU A 57 -2.01 -7.49 8.67
C LEU A 57 -3.10 -7.37 9.73
N SER A 58 -2.81 -6.63 10.81
CA SER A 58 -3.87 -6.22 11.72
C SER A 58 -4.82 -5.24 11.01
N ALA A 59 -6.04 -5.08 11.53
CA ALA A 59 -7.00 -4.14 10.96
C ALA A 59 -6.44 -2.71 10.91
N LYS A 60 -5.74 -2.29 11.97
CA LYS A 60 -5.01 -1.02 12.03
C LYS A 60 -3.93 -0.90 10.95
N GLU A 61 -3.03 -1.88 10.86
CA GLU A 61 -1.95 -1.91 9.85
C GLU A 61 -2.52 -1.85 8.42
N ARG A 62 -3.65 -2.53 8.18
CA ARG A 62 -4.35 -2.53 6.90
C ARG A 62 -4.89 -1.15 6.56
N VAL A 63 -5.58 -0.48 7.49
CA VAL A 63 -6.08 0.88 7.28
C VAL A 63 -4.93 1.84 7.01
N GLU A 64 -3.90 1.82 7.85
CA GLU A 64 -2.73 2.69 7.73
C GLU A 64 -2.02 2.52 6.38
N LEU A 65 -1.82 1.27 5.94
CA LEU A 65 -1.16 0.98 4.67
C LEU A 65 -2.01 1.40 3.46
N LEU A 66 -3.27 0.99 3.41
CA LEU A 66 -4.14 1.26 2.25
C LEU A 66 -4.47 2.75 2.13
N LEU A 67 -4.88 3.40 3.22
CA LEU A 67 -5.12 4.84 3.22
C LEU A 67 -3.81 5.59 2.99
N GLY A 68 -2.71 5.14 3.58
CA GLY A 68 -1.45 5.87 3.45
C GLY A 68 -0.91 5.90 2.01
N LEU A 69 -0.93 4.76 1.32
CA LEU A 69 -0.57 4.67 -0.10
C LEU A 69 -1.47 5.56 -0.96
N ARG A 70 -2.78 5.52 -0.70
CA ARG A 70 -3.78 6.26 -1.47
C ARG A 70 -3.70 7.77 -1.24
N ALA A 71 -3.52 8.20 0.00
CA ALA A 71 -3.33 9.61 0.36
C ALA A 71 -2.10 10.18 -0.33
N LYS A 72 -0.97 9.47 -0.28
CA LYS A 72 0.27 9.91 -0.92
C LYS A 72 0.12 10.07 -2.43
N PHE A 73 -0.57 9.13 -3.09
CA PHE A 73 -0.89 9.21 -4.50
C PHE A 73 -1.78 10.43 -4.84
N ILE A 74 -2.85 10.65 -4.06
CA ILE A 74 -3.74 11.80 -4.22
C ILE A 74 -2.98 13.13 -4.08
N LEU A 75 -2.13 13.25 -3.07
CA LEU A 75 -1.34 14.46 -2.86
C LEU A 75 -0.31 14.69 -3.97
N ASP A 76 0.31 13.63 -4.52
CA ASP A 76 1.20 13.75 -5.67
C ASP A 76 0.47 14.20 -6.94
N LEU A 77 -0.79 13.77 -7.14
CA LEU A 77 -1.65 14.31 -8.20
C LEU A 77 -1.96 15.80 -7.99
N CYS A 78 -2.32 16.21 -6.77
CA CYS A 78 -2.57 17.62 -6.44
C CYS A 78 -1.35 18.49 -6.72
N ARG A 79 -0.14 17.97 -6.49
CA ARG A 79 1.11 18.70 -6.74
C ARG A 79 1.45 18.81 -8.23
N LYS A 80 1.27 17.73 -8.98
CA LYS A 80 1.71 17.64 -10.39
C LYS A 80 0.79 18.34 -11.38
N LEU A 81 -0.47 18.55 -11.02
CA LEU A 81 -1.44 19.11 -11.94
C LEU A 81 -1.99 20.43 -11.40
N PRO A 82 -1.68 21.56 -12.07
CA PRO A 82 -2.24 22.84 -11.68
C PRO A 82 -3.77 22.91 -11.88
N SER A 83 -4.34 22.02 -12.70
CA SER A 83 -5.73 22.06 -13.17
C SER A 83 -6.57 20.78 -12.94
N VAL A 84 -6.19 19.89 -12.01
CA VAL A 84 -7.06 18.72 -11.71
C VAL A 84 -8.45 19.23 -11.34
N THR A 85 -9.41 18.96 -12.22
CA THR A 85 -10.80 19.25 -11.94
C THR A 85 -11.26 18.32 -10.84
N LEU A 86 -12.00 18.83 -9.86
CA LEU A 86 -12.64 18.02 -8.79
C LEU A 86 -13.25 16.71 -9.33
N LYS A 87 -13.81 16.74 -10.55
CA LYS A 87 -14.34 15.57 -11.27
C LYS A 87 -13.33 14.43 -11.45
N ALA A 88 -12.08 14.73 -11.79
CA ALA A 88 -11.04 13.71 -11.97
C ALA A 88 -10.53 13.16 -10.62
N MET A 89 -10.60 13.95 -9.54
CA MET A 89 -10.19 13.51 -8.21
C MET A 89 -11.27 12.72 -7.47
N GLN A 90 -12.55 12.94 -7.78
CA GLN A 90 -13.67 12.32 -7.08
C GLN A 90 -13.59 10.78 -6.99
N PRO A 91 -13.22 10.03 -8.05
CA PRO A 91 -13.07 8.58 -7.96
C PRO A 91 -12.00 8.16 -6.94
N HIS A 92 -10.93 8.95 -6.82
CA HIS A 92 -9.86 8.68 -5.85
C HIS A 92 -10.31 8.93 -4.41
N LEU A 93 -11.09 10.00 -4.17
CA LEU A 93 -11.67 10.32 -2.86
C LEU A 93 -12.73 9.29 -2.45
N ASN A 94 -13.60 8.89 -3.37
CA ASN A 94 -14.62 7.86 -3.09
C ASN A 94 -13.97 6.52 -2.73
N LYS A 95 -12.91 6.13 -3.45
CA LYS A 95 -12.14 4.93 -3.12
C LYS A 95 -11.45 5.06 -1.75
N PHE A 96 -10.91 6.23 -1.42
CA PHE A 96 -10.30 6.52 -0.13
C PHE A 96 -11.28 6.32 1.03
N SER A 97 -12.50 6.85 0.92
CA SER A 97 -13.57 6.61 1.90
C SER A 97 -13.99 5.15 1.98
N LYS A 98 -14.15 4.48 0.83
CA LYS A 98 -14.52 3.06 0.77
C LYS A 98 -13.50 2.15 1.44
N ILE A 99 -12.20 2.47 1.36
CA ILE A 99 -11.15 1.73 2.07
C ILE A 99 -11.42 1.77 3.57
N ALA A 100 -11.68 2.95 4.14
CA ALA A 100 -11.96 3.10 5.56
C ALA A 100 -13.20 2.32 6.02
N GLU A 101 -14.27 2.35 5.23
CA GLU A 101 -15.50 1.60 5.51
C GLU A 101 -15.29 0.08 5.49
N SER A 102 -14.44 -0.40 4.57
CA SER A 102 -14.23 -1.84 4.32
C SER A 102 -13.47 -2.57 5.43
N VAL A 103 -12.74 -1.85 6.29
CA VAL A 103 -11.95 -2.48 7.35
C VAL A 103 -12.78 -2.57 8.64
N SER A 104 -12.84 -3.76 9.22
CA SER A 104 -13.43 -4.01 10.53
C SER A 104 -12.42 -3.62 11.62
N ILE A 105 -12.61 -2.44 12.21
CA ILE A 105 -11.86 -1.89 13.35
C ILE A 105 -12.83 -1.59 14.50
N ASP A 106 -12.30 -1.54 15.72
CA ASP A 106 -13.08 -1.28 16.94
C ASP A 106 -13.79 0.08 16.88
N GLY A 107 -14.90 0.22 17.63
CA GLY A 107 -15.76 1.41 17.58
C GLY A 107 -15.04 2.74 17.89
N SER A 108 -14.10 2.74 18.84
CA SER A 108 -13.29 3.93 19.15
C SER A 108 -12.32 4.26 18.02
N GLU A 109 -11.58 3.28 17.48
CA GLU A 109 -10.66 3.48 16.35
C GLU A 109 -11.42 3.91 15.09
N ARG A 110 -12.61 3.34 14.84
CA ARG A 110 -13.48 3.68 13.71
C ARG A 110 -13.79 5.18 13.66
N THR A 111 -14.18 5.76 14.78
CA THR A 111 -14.50 7.21 14.81
C THR A 111 -13.29 8.07 14.50
N THR A 112 -12.09 7.69 14.96
CA THR A 112 -10.85 8.39 14.66
C THR A 112 -10.46 8.30 13.19
N VAL A 113 -10.57 7.11 12.59
CA VAL A 113 -10.29 6.89 11.16
C VAL A 113 -11.28 7.67 10.30
N ASP A 114 -12.57 7.63 10.62
CA ASP A 114 -13.58 8.36 9.86
C ASP A 114 -13.38 9.88 9.94
N ALA A 115 -12.97 10.39 11.11
CA ALA A 115 -12.62 11.80 11.28
C ALA A 115 -11.39 12.18 10.44
N ALA A 116 -10.34 11.37 10.46
CA ALA A 116 -9.15 11.58 9.64
C ALA A 116 -9.47 11.53 8.14
N VAL A 117 -10.34 10.61 7.71
CA VAL A 117 -10.77 10.47 6.32
C VAL A 117 -11.56 11.70 5.86
N ARG A 118 -12.53 12.16 6.66
CA ARG A 118 -13.26 13.40 6.37
C ARG A 118 -12.32 14.61 6.30
N GLY A 119 -11.39 14.72 7.26
CA GLY A 119 -10.39 15.78 7.29
C GLY A 119 -9.51 15.78 6.03
N PHE A 120 -9.05 14.60 5.60
CA PHE A 120 -8.24 14.46 4.39
C PHE A 120 -9.03 14.83 3.12
N VAL A 121 -10.29 14.39 3.00
CA VAL A 121 -11.15 14.75 1.86
C VAL A 121 -11.38 16.26 1.81
N ALA A 122 -11.66 16.89 2.95
CA ALA A 122 -11.82 18.35 3.05
C ALA A 122 -10.53 19.08 2.66
N LEU A 123 -9.37 18.62 3.15
CA LEU A 123 -8.07 19.14 2.76
C LEU A 123 -7.88 19.10 1.24
N VAL A 124 -8.07 17.94 0.62
CA VAL A 124 -7.91 17.80 -0.85
C VAL A 124 -8.86 18.73 -1.61
N GLN A 125 -10.11 18.88 -1.15
CA GLN A 125 -11.04 19.83 -1.77
C GLN A 125 -10.57 21.29 -1.66
N THR A 126 -9.98 21.69 -0.54
CA THR A 126 -9.37 23.02 -0.36
C THR A 126 -8.19 23.22 -1.31
N LEU A 127 -7.27 22.25 -1.37
CA LEU A 127 -6.09 22.30 -2.27
C LEU A 127 -6.48 22.40 -3.75
N LEU A 128 -7.62 21.82 -4.15
CA LEU A 128 -8.12 21.89 -5.52
C LEU A 128 -8.86 23.19 -5.84
N ARG A 129 -9.40 23.88 -4.83
CA ARG A 129 -10.14 25.15 -5.00
C ARG A 129 -9.23 26.37 -4.97
N SER A 130 -8.19 26.33 -4.15
CA SER A 130 -7.37 27.50 -3.82
C SER A 130 -5.89 27.25 -4.12
N PRO A 131 -5.35 27.79 -5.22
CA PRO A 131 -3.92 27.75 -5.51
C PRO A 131 -3.01 28.26 -4.38
N PRO A 132 -3.28 29.38 -3.68
CA PRO A 132 -2.38 29.84 -2.61
C PRO A 132 -2.36 28.90 -1.42
N ASP A 133 -3.52 28.35 -1.01
CA ASP A 133 -3.57 27.35 0.07
C ASP A 133 -2.82 26.08 -0.32
N ARG A 134 -2.89 25.70 -1.60
CA ARG A 134 -2.13 24.58 -2.15
C ARG A 134 -0.63 24.80 -2.04
N ASP A 135 -0.16 25.97 -2.44
CA ASP A 135 1.27 26.28 -2.44
C ASP A 135 1.81 26.34 -1.00
N HIS A 136 1.09 27.01 -0.08
CA HIS A 136 1.41 27.03 1.35
C HIS A 136 1.43 25.61 1.94
N PHE A 137 0.42 24.79 1.63
CA PHE A 137 0.38 23.41 2.12
C PHE A 137 1.59 22.60 1.66
N PHE A 138 1.98 22.66 0.38
CA PHE A 138 3.11 21.86 -0.11
C PHE A 138 4.48 22.38 0.36
N GLN A 139 4.59 23.66 0.70
CA GLN A 139 5.81 24.25 1.23
C GLN A 139 5.97 23.97 2.73
N ASP A 140 4.94 24.24 3.53
CA ASP A 140 5.09 24.33 4.99
C ASP A 140 4.51 23.11 5.72
N ILE A 141 3.39 22.57 5.23
CA ILE A 141 2.60 21.55 5.95
C ILE A 141 2.94 20.12 5.47
N TYR A 142 3.11 19.94 4.17
CA TYR A 142 3.34 18.65 3.54
C TYR A 142 4.64 17.99 4.01
N PRO A 143 5.80 18.68 4.11
CA PRO A 143 7.02 18.05 4.58
C PRO A 143 6.93 17.56 6.03
N LEU A 144 6.12 18.23 6.85
CA LEU A 144 5.93 17.88 8.26
C LEU A 144 5.07 16.62 8.43
N HIS A 145 3.95 16.53 7.73
CA HIS A 145 2.97 15.45 7.92
C HIS A 145 3.10 14.30 6.91
N TYR A 146 3.55 14.59 5.70
CA TYR A 146 3.64 13.64 4.59
C TYR A 146 5.07 13.51 4.05
N GLY A 147 6.07 13.98 4.79
CA GLY A 147 7.48 13.92 4.40
C GLY A 147 8.18 12.58 4.69
N PRO A 148 9.49 12.59 5.00
CA PRO A 148 10.29 11.38 5.15
C PRO A 148 9.79 10.40 6.21
N THR A 149 9.25 10.90 7.33
CA THR A 149 8.71 10.05 8.41
C THR A 149 7.52 9.24 7.92
N TYR A 150 6.62 9.87 7.17
CA TYR A 150 5.47 9.23 6.55
C TYR A 150 5.89 8.18 5.51
N ASP A 151 6.85 8.54 4.65
CA ASP A 151 7.39 7.62 3.64
C ASP A 151 8.02 6.38 4.29
N THR A 152 8.74 6.56 5.40
CA THR A 152 9.37 5.48 6.14
C THR A 152 8.34 4.57 6.80
N ALA A 153 7.30 5.15 7.42
CA ALA A 153 6.19 4.37 7.97
C ALA A 153 5.50 3.51 6.90
N LEU A 154 5.27 4.07 5.71
CA LEU A 154 4.74 3.31 4.57
C LEU A 154 5.67 2.19 4.13
N GLN A 155 6.97 2.44 4.02
CA GLN A 155 7.95 1.41 3.68
C GLN A 155 7.95 0.26 4.69
N ILE A 156 7.87 0.56 5.98
CA ILE A 156 7.80 -0.44 7.05
C ILE A 156 6.52 -1.30 6.91
N LEU A 157 5.37 -0.67 6.65
CA LEU A 157 4.11 -1.40 6.47
C LEU A 157 4.13 -2.29 5.22
N VAL A 158 4.65 -1.80 4.08
CA VAL A 158 4.84 -2.59 2.87
C VAL A 158 5.80 -3.76 3.13
N TRP A 159 6.92 -3.50 3.79
CA TRP A 159 7.89 -4.53 4.16
C TRP A 159 7.25 -5.63 5.01
N LYS A 160 6.53 -5.24 6.05
CA LYS A 160 5.86 -6.16 6.98
C LYS A 160 4.83 -7.03 6.26
N PHE A 161 4.04 -6.42 5.38
CA PHE A 161 3.10 -7.14 4.53
C PHE A 161 3.82 -8.18 3.63
N LEU A 162 4.85 -7.75 2.88
CA LEU A 162 5.59 -8.63 1.97
C LEU A 162 6.31 -9.76 2.71
N SER A 163 6.88 -9.47 3.88
CA SER A 163 7.57 -10.46 4.71
C SER A 163 6.60 -11.54 5.18
N ARG A 164 5.42 -11.15 5.67
CA ARG A 164 4.39 -12.11 6.09
C ARG A 164 3.82 -12.88 4.90
N LEU A 165 3.70 -12.25 3.74
CA LEU A 165 3.27 -12.93 2.51
C LEU A 165 4.28 -14.01 2.07
N GLU A 166 5.58 -13.71 2.10
CA GLU A 166 6.63 -14.68 1.76
C GLU A 166 6.63 -15.88 2.71
N MET A 167 6.33 -15.67 4.00
CA MET A 167 6.22 -16.76 4.99
C MET A 167 5.10 -17.77 4.67
N LEU A 168 4.10 -17.38 3.88
CA LEU A 168 3.03 -18.27 3.44
C LEU A 168 3.38 -19.03 2.15
N LEU A 169 4.43 -18.64 1.43
CA LEU A 169 4.82 -19.28 0.18
C LEU A 169 5.65 -20.55 0.44
N PRO A 170 5.36 -21.66 -0.25
CA PRO A 170 6.14 -22.88 -0.11
C PRO A 170 7.63 -22.64 -0.43
N VAL A 171 8.49 -23.26 0.38
CA VAL A 171 9.94 -23.28 0.17
C VAL A 171 10.21 -23.97 -1.16
N PRO A 172 10.97 -23.35 -2.09
CA PRO A 172 11.33 -24.03 -3.33
C PRO A 172 12.14 -25.29 -3.00
N SER A 173 11.68 -26.46 -3.46
CA SER A 173 12.43 -27.71 -3.32
C SER A 173 13.67 -27.70 -4.22
N PHE A 174 14.71 -28.44 -3.84
CA PHE A 174 16.04 -28.42 -4.47
C PHE A 174 16.04 -28.69 -5.99
N HIS A 175 15.03 -29.38 -6.53
CA HIS A 175 14.88 -29.63 -7.97
C HIS A 175 14.47 -28.39 -8.80
N MET A 176 14.01 -27.31 -8.16
CA MET A 176 13.66 -26.04 -8.81
C MET A 176 14.75 -24.96 -8.59
N ALA A 177 15.93 -25.35 -8.07
CA ALA A 177 17.00 -24.46 -7.65
C ALA A 177 17.93 -23.99 -8.80
N THR A 178 17.47 -23.97 -10.05
CA THR A 178 18.20 -23.33 -11.16
C THR A 178 17.96 -21.81 -11.24
N LEU A 179 17.01 -21.26 -10.47
CA LEU A 179 16.83 -19.80 -10.28
C LEU A 179 17.31 -19.35 -8.90
N ARG A 180 18.60 -19.52 -8.62
CA ARG A 180 19.26 -19.28 -7.31
C ARG A 180 19.41 -17.80 -6.89
N GLY A 181 18.80 -16.84 -7.59
CA GLY A 181 18.92 -15.41 -7.27
C GLY A 181 17.97 -14.88 -6.19
N PHE A 182 16.76 -15.43 -6.06
CA PHE A 182 15.67 -14.67 -5.40
C PHE A 182 15.68 -14.65 -3.87
N ARG A 183 16.10 -15.73 -3.20
CA ARG A 183 16.21 -15.72 -1.72
C ARG A 183 17.36 -14.86 -1.21
N ARG A 184 18.42 -14.70 -2.01
CA ARG A 184 19.53 -13.79 -1.65
C ARG A 184 19.14 -12.33 -1.85
N VAL A 185 18.38 -11.96 -2.89
CA VAL A 185 18.00 -10.56 -3.14
C VAL A 185 17.14 -9.95 -2.03
N PHE A 186 16.18 -10.68 -1.46
CA PHE A 186 15.33 -10.14 -0.39
C PHE A 186 16.05 -9.95 0.96
N ILE A 187 17.01 -10.82 1.28
CA ILE A 187 17.77 -10.73 2.54
C ILE A 187 19.01 -9.81 2.37
N PHE A 188 19.70 -9.81 1.22
CA PHE A 188 20.90 -8.99 1.03
C PHE A 188 20.63 -7.48 0.96
N GLN A 189 19.47 -7.07 0.44
CA GLN A 189 19.13 -5.64 0.39
C GLN A 189 18.88 -5.06 1.80
N GLN A 190 18.70 -5.93 2.80
CA GLN A 190 18.52 -5.60 4.20
C GLN A 190 19.83 -5.21 4.90
N CYS A 191 20.97 -5.82 4.53
CA CYS A 191 22.27 -5.49 5.14
C CYS A 191 22.86 -4.17 4.64
N ALA A 192 22.55 -3.75 3.41
CA ALA A 192 23.13 -2.54 2.85
C ALA A 192 22.45 -1.23 3.32
N HIS A 193 21.19 -1.28 3.78
CA HIS A 193 20.42 -0.09 4.17
C HIS A 193 20.28 0.14 5.68
N LEU A 194 20.73 -0.79 6.53
CA LEU A 194 20.86 -0.60 7.99
C LEU A 194 22.25 -0.07 8.40
N LEU A 195 23.15 0.18 7.44
CA LEU A 195 24.52 0.67 7.65
C LEU A 195 24.77 2.09 7.09
N VAL A 196 23.72 2.85 6.77
CA VAL A 196 23.83 4.27 6.37
C VAL A 196 22.88 5.12 7.21
#